data_AF-A0A4Q1FIU0-F1
#
_entry.id   AF-A0A4Q1FIU0-F1
#
_cell.length_a   1.000
_cell.length_b   1.000
_cell.length_c   1.000
_cell.angle_alpha   90.00
_cell.angle_beta   90.00
_cell.angle_gamma   90.00
#
_symmetry.space_group_name_H-M   'P 1'
#
loop_
_entity.id
_entity.type
_entity.pdbx_description
1 polymer ?
#
loop_
_entity_poly.entity_id
_entity_poly.type
_entity_poly.pdbx_seq_one_letter_code
_entity_poly.pdbx_strand_id
1 'polypeptide(L)'
;MLLSYSAHAQLSTGENYIQSKSYLDYNGTTPSKTSETVQYFDGLGRPKQVVNVKASPQGKDVVTHIEYDSFGRQVKDYLPVPQSGTLNGALVPNPLGNVANTPYGSEKIYSEKILENSPLDRIQQQIQVGNDWSTKPVKFGYETNVLNEVYQHITTTTWENGATKSSVALSPAVLYAPGTLYKNTVTDEDGNPTLEFKNRKGQTLLVRRFVGTSMQADTYYVYNEYDQLAFVIPPTAVQQPITDVLLDDLCYQ
;
A
#
# COMPACT_ATOMS: atom_id res chain seq x y z
N MET A 1 -12.62 -56.36 -10.03
CA MET A 1 -12.07 -55.82 -8.78
C MET A 1 -10.94 -54.87 -9.16
N LEU A 2 -11.25 -53.59 -9.41
CA LEU A 2 -10.24 -52.55 -9.65
C LEU A 2 -10.11 -51.76 -8.35
N LEU A 3 -9.07 -52.06 -7.57
CA LEU A 3 -8.67 -51.18 -6.49
C LEU A 3 -7.91 -50.01 -7.09
N SER A 4 -8.61 -48.89 -7.27
CA SER A 4 -7.98 -47.60 -7.51
C SER A 4 -7.33 -47.13 -6.21
N TYR A 5 -6.02 -47.31 -6.09
CA TYR A 5 -5.24 -46.69 -5.02
C TYR A 5 -5.11 -45.19 -5.33
N SER A 6 -6.06 -44.39 -4.83
CA SER A 6 -5.89 -42.95 -4.72
C SER A 6 -5.08 -42.63 -3.46
N ALA A 7 -3.80 -43.03 -3.45
CA ALA A 7 -2.85 -42.48 -2.49
C ALA A 7 -2.34 -41.16 -3.04
N HIS A 8 -3.12 -40.08 -2.88
CA HIS A 8 -2.51 -38.76 -2.88
C HIS A 8 -1.66 -38.69 -1.61
N ALA A 9 -0.36 -38.96 -1.75
CA ALA A 9 0.58 -38.64 -0.70
C ALA A 9 0.43 -37.14 -0.41
N GLN A 10 -0.12 -36.81 0.75
CA GLN A 10 -0.22 -35.44 1.22
C GLN A 10 1.20 -34.86 1.20
N LEU A 11 1.41 -33.70 0.55
CA LEU A 11 2.74 -33.08 0.47
C LEU A 11 3.38 -32.91 1.85
N SER A 12 2.56 -32.69 2.88
CA SER A 12 2.96 -32.72 4.28
C SER A 12 1.84 -33.32 5.12
N THR A 13 2.14 -34.41 5.83
CA THR A 13 1.16 -35.12 6.66
C THR A 13 0.58 -34.20 7.74
N GLY A 14 -0.75 -34.14 7.85
CA GLY A 14 -1.43 -33.35 8.88
C GLY A 14 -1.51 -31.84 8.60
N GLU A 15 -1.10 -31.40 7.42
CA GLU A 15 -1.09 -29.99 7.03
C GLU A 15 -2.15 -29.65 5.98
N ASN A 16 -2.87 -28.55 6.19
CA ASN A 16 -3.85 -28.04 5.23
C ASN A 16 -3.14 -27.18 4.18
N TYR A 17 -3.39 -27.42 2.90
CA TYR A 17 -2.81 -26.64 1.81
C TYR A 17 -3.70 -26.53 0.56
N ILE A 18 -3.44 -25.51 -0.24
CA ILE A 18 -3.91 -25.38 -1.63
C ILE A 18 -2.68 -25.47 -2.54
N GLN A 19 -2.72 -26.36 -3.53
CA GLN A 19 -1.69 -26.48 -4.56
C GLN A 19 -2.22 -25.99 -5.90
N SER A 20 -1.47 -25.09 -6.53
CA SER A 20 -1.73 -24.59 -7.88
C SER A 20 -0.58 -25.01 -8.80
N LYS A 21 -0.92 -25.61 -9.94
CA LYS A 21 0.04 -26.01 -10.98
C LYS A 21 -0.39 -25.44 -12.32
N SER A 22 0.47 -24.62 -12.90
CA SER A 22 0.30 -24.06 -14.24
C SER A 22 1.26 -24.72 -15.22
N TYR A 23 0.75 -25.21 -16.34
CA TYR A 23 1.57 -25.74 -17.43
C TYR A 23 2.00 -24.58 -18.32
N LEU A 24 3.30 -24.34 -18.41
CA LEU A 24 3.87 -23.25 -19.20
C LEU A 24 4.11 -23.69 -20.65
N ASP A 25 4.14 -24.99 -20.88
CA ASP A 25 4.03 -25.61 -22.17
C ASP A 25 3.04 -26.78 -22.08
N TYR A 26 2.33 -27.05 -23.17
CA TYR A 26 1.51 -28.25 -23.26
C TYR A 26 1.36 -28.63 -24.73
N ASN A 27 1.95 -29.76 -25.11
CA ASN A 27 1.91 -30.31 -26.47
C ASN A 27 0.93 -31.49 -26.61
N GLY A 28 0.01 -31.67 -25.65
CA GLY A 28 -1.01 -32.72 -25.69
C GLY A 28 -0.63 -34.06 -25.04
N THR A 29 0.62 -34.25 -24.60
CA THR A 29 1.06 -35.48 -23.91
C THR A 29 1.48 -35.20 -22.47
N THR A 30 2.60 -34.49 -22.27
CA THR A 30 3.13 -34.15 -20.95
C THR A 30 3.74 -32.75 -20.96
N PRO A 31 3.37 -31.86 -20.02
CA PRO A 31 4.05 -30.57 -19.89
C PRO A 31 5.51 -30.78 -19.47
N SER A 32 6.44 -30.11 -20.14
CA SER A 32 7.88 -30.17 -19.81
C SER A 32 8.31 -29.00 -18.91
N LYS A 33 7.49 -27.96 -18.82
CA LYS A 33 7.67 -26.77 -18.02
C LYS A 33 6.40 -26.48 -17.24
N THR A 34 6.54 -26.45 -15.92
CA THR A 34 5.43 -26.19 -15.01
C THR A 34 5.84 -25.16 -13.97
N SER A 35 4.91 -24.30 -13.58
CA SER A 35 5.03 -23.45 -12.41
C SER A 35 4.11 -24.00 -11.32
N GLU A 36 4.63 -24.19 -10.11
CA GLU A 36 3.92 -24.83 -9.01
C GLU A 36 4.05 -24.00 -7.73
N THR A 37 2.91 -23.76 -7.08
CA THR A 37 2.84 -23.05 -5.81
C THR A 37 1.98 -23.83 -4.83
N VAL A 38 2.45 -23.97 -3.60
CA VAL A 38 1.72 -24.62 -2.50
C VAL A 38 1.58 -23.61 -1.37
N GLN A 39 0.34 -23.33 -0.96
CA GLN A 39 0.03 -22.42 0.14
C GLN A 39 -0.49 -23.23 1.33
N TYR A 40 0.23 -23.17 2.45
CA TYR A 40 -0.13 -23.84 3.69
C TYR A 40 -0.91 -22.92 4.61
N PHE A 41 -1.82 -23.50 5.38
CA PHE A 41 -2.71 -22.79 6.29
C PHE A 41 -2.51 -23.23 7.74
N ASP A 42 -2.77 -22.33 8.68
CA ASP A 42 -2.87 -22.65 10.10
C ASP A 42 -4.24 -23.28 10.45
N GLY A 43 -4.46 -23.60 11.73
CA GLY A 43 -5.71 -24.19 12.21
C GLY A 43 -6.94 -23.28 12.11
N LEU A 44 -6.75 -21.98 11.82
CA LEU A 44 -7.81 -21.00 11.61
C LEU A 44 -8.04 -20.73 10.12
N GLY A 45 -7.35 -21.44 9.23
CA GLY A 45 -7.46 -21.27 7.79
C GLY A 45 -6.72 -20.04 7.26
N ARG A 46 -5.79 -19.46 8.03
CA ARG A 46 -4.95 -18.33 7.58
C ARG A 46 -3.66 -18.84 6.95
N PRO A 47 -3.17 -18.25 5.86
CA PRO A 47 -1.90 -18.65 5.26
C PRO A 47 -0.72 -18.53 6.22
N LYS A 48 0.09 -19.58 6.37
CA LYS A 48 1.30 -19.57 7.21
C LYS A 48 2.60 -19.70 6.42
N GLN A 49 2.53 -20.21 5.20
CA GLN A 49 3.69 -20.38 4.34
C GLN A 49 3.25 -20.53 2.87
N VAL A 50 4.01 -19.94 1.96
CA VAL A 50 3.87 -20.17 0.51
C VAL A 50 5.16 -20.77 -0.01
N VAL A 51 5.08 -21.92 -0.68
CA VAL A 51 6.20 -22.62 -1.30
C VAL A 51 6.07 -22.55 -2.81
N ASN A 52 6.98 -21.83 -3.46
CA ASN A 52 7.15 -21.88 -4.91
C ASN A 52 8.10 -23.03 -5.25
N VAL A 53 7.54 -24.11 -5.78
CA VAL A 53 8.23 -25.39 -5.92
C VAL A 53 9.26 -25.31 -7.04
N LYS A 54 10.51 -25.62 -6.72
CA LYS A 54 11.65 -25.58 -7.65
C LYS A 54 11.79 -24.27 -8.45
N ALA A 55 11.31 -23.15 -7.90
CA ALA A 55 11.21 -21.88 -8.61
C ALA A 55 12.54 -21.13 -8.75
N SER A 56 13.58 -21.50 -7.99
CA SER A 56 14.91 -20.93 -8.16
C SER A 56 15.63 -21.49 -9.40
N PRO A 57 16.64 -20.78 -9.96
CA PRO A 57 17.41 -21.27 -11.12
C PRO A 57 18.09 -22.63 -10.91
N GLN A 58 18.37 -23.02 -9.66
CA GLN A 58 18.98 -24.31 -9.31
C GLN A 58 17.94 -25.41 -9.04
N GLY A 59 16.65 -25.17 -9.32
CA GLY A 59 15.58 -26.14 -9.06
C GLY A 59 15.29 -26.37 -7.58
N LYS A 60 15.58 -25.38 -6.72
CA LYS A 60 15.28 -25.38 -5.28
C LYS A 60 14.00 -24.59 -5.00
N ASP A 61 13.36 -24.89 -3.89
CA ASP A 61 12.12 -24.22 -3.50
C ASP A 61 12.41 -22.78 -3.05
N VAL A 62 11.44 -21.88 -3.24
CA VAL A 62 11.49 -20.50 -2.74
C VAL A 62 10.29 -20.28 -1.85
N VAL A 63 10.53 -19.95 -0.58
CA VAL A 63 9.50 -19.98 0.46
C VAL A 63 9.25 -18.59 1.02
N THR A 64 8.00 -18.15 1.02
CA THR A 64 7.55 -16.97 1.74
C THR A 64 6.98 -17.39 3.09
N HIS A 65 7.57 -16.88 4.17
CA HIS A 65 7.09 -17.08 5.53
C HIS A 65 6.00 -16.05 5.87
N ILE A 66 4.96 -16.46 6.58
CA ILE A 66 3.88 -15.58 7.02
C ILE A 66 3.68 -15.83 8.52
N GLU A 67 3.74 -14.76 9.30
CA GLU A 67 3.42 -14.78 10.72
C GLU A 67 2.38 -13.73 11.08
N TYR A 68 1.67 -13.99 12.17
CA TYR A 68 0.64 -13.12 12.70
C TYR A 68 0.99 -12.76 14.14
N ASP A 69 0.62 -11.56 14.56
CA ASP A 69 0.73 -11.15 15.96
C ASP A 69 -0.32 -11.88 16.85
N SER A 70 -0.32 -11.57 18.15
CA SER A 70 -1.26 -12.16 19.12
C SER A 70 -2.72 -11.82 18.84
N PHE A 71 -3.00 -10.80 18.04
CA PHE A 71 -4.34 -10.39 17.62
C PHE A 71 -4.72 -10.96 16.25
N GLY A 72 -3.83 -11.75 15.63
CA GLY A 72 -4.06 -12.40 14.35
C GLY A 72 -3.85 -11.50 13.12
N ARG A 73 -3.14 -10.38 13.28
CA ARG A 73 -2.85 -9.42 12.21
C ARG A 73 -1.47 -9.71 11.61
N GLN A 74 -1.35 -9.60 10.30
CA GLN A 74 -0.06 -9.73 9.61
C GLN A 74 0.65 -8.39 9.58
N VAL A 75 1.48 -8.14 10.60
CA VAL A 75 2.24 -6.90 10.75
C VAL A 75 3.60 -6.94 10.05
N LYS A 76 4.05 -8.11 9.61
CA LYS A 76 5.30 -8.27 8.87
C LYS A 76 5.06 -8.91 7.51
N ASP A 77 5.78 -8.40 6.52
CA ASP A 77 5.77 -8.93 5.16
C ASP A 77 7.18 -9.34 4.77
N TYR A 78 7.41 -10.66 4.70
CA TYR A 78 8.73 -11.25 4.49
C TYR A 78 9.05 -11.42 3.01
N LEU A 79 10.29 -11.14 2.64
CA LEU A 79 10.81 -11.51 1.34
C LEU A 79 10.84 -13.04 1.18
N PRO A 80 10.59 -13.56 -0.05
CA PRO A 80 10.73 -14.98 -0.31
C PRO A 80 12.17 -15.45 -0.12
N VAL A 81 12.37 -16.53 0.63
CA VAL A 81 13.68 -17.10 0.95
C VAL A 81 13.95 -18.31 0.07
N PRO A 82 14.94 -18.27 -0.85
CA PRO A 82 15.42 -19.47 -1.53
C PRO A 82 15.92 -20.49 -0.52
N GLN A 83 15.52 -21.76 -0.67
CA GLN A 83 15.89 -22.84 0.23
C GLN A 83 17.18 -23.55 -0.22
N SER A 84 17.82 -24.29 0.68
CA SER A 84 19.06 -25.02 0.38
C SER A 84 18.84 -26.21 -0.56
N GLY A 85 17.61 -26.73 -0.63
CA GLY A 85 17.16 -27.80 -1.52
C GLY A 85 15.68 -27.68 -1.87
N THR A 86 15.07 -28.79 -2.28
CA THR A 86 13.64 -28.88 -2.58
C THR A 86 13.01 -29.98 -1.74
N LEU A 87 11.83 -29.70 -1.19
CA LEU A 87 10.95 -30.70 -0.59
C LEU A 87 9.75 -30.97 -1.51
N ASN A 88 9.85 -30.61 -2.79
CA ASN A 88 8.80 -30.75 -3.80
C ASN A 88 7.46 -30.14 -3.35
N GLY A 89 7.50 -29.00 -2.66
CA GLY A 89 6.31 -28.30 -2.18
C GLY A 89 5.82 -28.72 -0.80
N ALA A 90 6.50 -29.63 -0.10
CA ALA A 90 6.23 -29.88 1.31
C ALA A 90 6.50 -28.63 2.16
N LEU A 91 5.84 -28.52 3.30
CA LEU A 91 6.05 -27.47 4.30
C LEU A 91 7.51 -27.48 4.76
N VAL A 92 8.16 -26.33 4.72
CA VAL A 92 9.52 -26.15 5.21
C VAL A 92 9.45 -25.73 6.69
N PRO A 93 9.99 -26.51 7.65
CA PRO A 93 9.83 -26.21 9.08
C PRO A 93 10.50 -24.91 9.55
N ASN A 94 11.68 -24.57 9.01
CA ASN A 94 12.42 -23.35 9.36
C ASN A 94 12.93 -22.65 8.10
N PRO A 95 12.04 -21.97 7.34
CA PRO A 95 12.42 -21.35 6.07
C PRO A 95 13.38 -20.15 6.26
N LEU A 96 13.28 -19.46 7.40
CA LEU A 96 14.13 -18.32 7.74
C LEU A 96 15.56 -18.73 8.12
N GLY A 97 15.77 -19.99 8.52
CA GLY A 97 17.10 -20.51 8.85
C GLY A 97 18.08 -20.50 7.68
N ASN A 98 17.59 -20.46 6.44
CA ASN A 98 18.46 -20.41 5.26
C ASN A 98 18.86 -18.99 4.83
N VAL A 99 18.32 -17.93 5.45
CA VAL A 99 18.52 -16.54 5.01
C VAL A 99 20.00 -16.16 4.90
N ALA A 100 20.82 -16.56 5.87
CA ALA A 100 22.26 -16.29 5.88
C ALA A 100 23.02 -16.91 4.70
N ASN A 101 22.47 -17.96 4.06
CA ASN A 101 23.05 -18.62 2.88
C ASN A 101 22.49 -18.09 1.56
N THR A 102 21.68 -17.03 1.61
CA THR A 102 21.13 -16.36 0.43
C THR A 102 21.84 -15.01 0.21
N PRO A 103 21.62 -14.33 -0.92
CA PRO A 103 22.13 -12.98 -1.13
C PRO A 103 21.67 -11.96 -0.07
N TYR A 104 20.66 -12.27 0.75
CA TYR A 104 20.22 -11.41 1.85
C TYR A 104 21.22 -11.36 3.01
N GLY A 105 22.03 -12.41 3.23
CA GLY A 105 23.01 -12.45 4.33
C GLY A 105 22.37 -12.17 5.69
N SER A 106 22.79 -11.07 6.33
CA SER A 106 22.30 -10.60 7.64
C SER A 106 21.28 -9.46 7.55
N GLU A 107 20.72 -9.19 6.38
CA GLU A 107 19.73 -8.13 6.20
C GLU A 107 18.40 -8.44 6.89
N LYS A 108 17.72 -7.39 7.36
CA LYS A 108 16.30 -7.49 7.73
C LYS A 108 15.48 -7.78 6.48
N ILE A 109 14.99 -9.00 6.32
CA ILE A 109 14.26 -9.46 5.12
C ILE A 109 12.74 -9.24 5.17
N TYR A 110 12.25 -8.31 5.98
CA TYR A 110 10.82 -8.04 6.06
C TYR A 110 10.54 -6.56 6.29
N SER A 111 9.43 -6.10 5.73
CA SER A 111 8.84 -4.83 6.15
C SER A 111 7.95 -5.05 7.37
N GLU A 112 7.80 -4.04 8.21
CA GLU A 112 7.10 -4.13 9.48
C GLU A 112 6.18 -2.94 9.69
N LYS A 113 4.94 -3.20 10.07
CA LYS A 113 3.92 -2.20 10.39
C LYS A 113 3.76 -2.16 11.90
N ILE A 114 3.97 -1.00 12.50
CA ILE A 114 3.63 -0.74 13.89
C ILE A 114 2.27 -0.07 13.88
N LEU A 115 1.30 -0.70 14.54
CA LEU A 115 -0.07 -0.21 14.63
C LEU A 115 -0.26 0.64 15.89
N GLU A 116 -1.20 1.58 15.84
CA GLU A 116 -1.62 2.29 17.06
C GLU A 116 -2.33 1.36 18.04
N ASN A 117 -2.26 1.67 19.34
CA ASN A 117 -3.04 0.98 20.38
C ASN A 117 -4.50 1.46 20.38
N SER A 118 -5.18 1.35 19.25
CA SER A 118 -6.59 1.69 19.12
C SER A 118 -7.35 0.57 18.40
N PRO A 119 -8.68 0.43 18.65
CA PRO A 119 -9.50 -0.57 17.98
C PRO A 119 -9.56 -0.43 16.45
N LEU A 120 -9.06 0.67 15.89
CA LEU A 120 -9.10 0.95 14.46
C LEU A 120 -7.93 0.35 13.69
N ASP A 121 -6.94 -0.26 14.36
CA ASP A 121 -5.76 -0.90 13.76
C ASP A 121 -5.06 -0.03 12.69
N ARG A 122 -5.01 1.28 12.91
CA ARG A 122 -4.34 2.21 11.98
C ARG A 122 -2.83 2.06 12.08
N ILE A 123 -2.16 2.17 10.94
CA ILE A 123 -0.69 2.11 10.88
C ILE A 123 -0.13 3.39 11.49
N GLN A 124 0.71 3.27 12.51
CA GLN A 124 1.44 4.39 13.09
C GLN A 124 2.81 4.55 12.42
N GLN A 125 3.48 3.44 12.15
CA GLN A 125 4.79 3.44 11.48
C GLN A 125 4.90 2.26 10.51
N GLN A 126 5.67 2.45 9.44
CA GLN A 126 6.07 1.38 8.54
C GLN A 126 7.59 1.43 8.34
N ILE A 127 8.24 0.32 8.66
CA ILE A 127 9.69 0.13 8.51
C ILE A 127 9.92 -0.74 7.28
N GLN A 128 10.75 -0.28 6.35
CA GLN A 128 11.07 -1.02 5.14
C GLN A 128 12.05 -2.18 5.40
N VAL A 129 12.18 -3.04 4.40
CA VAL A 129 13.16 -4.13 4.35
C VAL A 129 14.57 -3.55 4.37
N GLY A 130 15.50 -4.19 5.08
CA GLY A 130 16.91 -3.84 5.17
C GLY A 130 17.29 -3.21 6.51
N ASN A 131 18.53 -3.46 6.94
CA ASN A 131 19.03 -2.98 8.23
C ASN A 131 19.13 -1.45 8.28
N ASP A 132 19.53 -0.82 7.17
CA ASP A 132 19.65 0.64 7.05
C ASP A 132 18.32 1.38 7.26
N TRP A 133 17.20 0.71 6.98
CA TRP A 133 15.85 1.27 7.13
C TRP A 133 15.26 1.05 8.53
N SER A 134 15.88 0.21 9.36
CA SER A 134 15.37 -0.16 10.68
C SER A 134 15.16 1.03 11.63
N THR A 135 15.93 2.10 11.44
CA THR A 135 15.86 3.34 12.23
C THR A 135 15.18 4.49 11.48
N LYS A 136 14.71 4.24 10.25
CA LYS A 136 14.06 5.23 9.37
C LYS A 136 12.63 4.81 9.00
N PRO A 137 11.70 4.75 9.97
CA PRO A 137 10.32 4.43 9.67
C PRO A 137 9.64 5.56 8.92
N VAL A 138 8.80 5.22 7.93
CA VAL A 138 7.70 6.09 7.49
C VAL A 138 6.73 6.23 8.66
N LYS A 139 6.34 7.46 9.00
CA LYS A 139 5.42 7.73 10.11
C LYS A 139 4.09 8.25 9.58
N PHE A 140 3.01 7.81 10.21
CA PHE A 140 1.65 8.18 9.87
C PHE A 140 1.00 8.92 11.04
N GLY A 141 0.44 10.08 10.76
CA GLY A 141 -0.32 10.89 11.71
C GLY A 141 -1.78 11.03 11.26
N TYR A 142 -2.71 10.92 12.20
CA TYR A 142 -4.14 11.05 11.94
C TYR A 142 -4.73 12.08 12.89
N GLU A 143 -5.05 13.25 12.34
CA GLU A 143 -5.46 14.43 13.08
C GLU A 143 -6.68 15.07 12.41
N THR A 144 -7.05 16.25 12.92
CA THR A 144 -7.98 17.15 12.23
C THR A 144 -7.29 18.47 11.96
N ASN A 145 -7.80 19.24 11.00
CA ASN A 145 -7.23 20.55 10.71
C ASN A 145 -7.35 21.48 11.93
N VAL A 146 -6.37 22.37 12.08
CA VAL A 146 -6.36 23.41 13.11
C VAL A 146 -6.74 24.77 12.53
N LEU A 147 -6.71 25.81 13.37
CA LEU A 147 -7.01 27.18 12.97
C LEU A 147 -6.02 27.66 11.91
N ASN A 148 -6.52 28.36 10.88
CA ASN A 148 -5.74 29.00 9.81
C ASN A 148 -4.87 28.06 8.96
N GLU A 149 -5.30 26.82 8.75
CA GLU A 149 -4.48 25.81 8.06
C GLU A 149 -4.83 25.61 6.57
N VAL A 150 -6.12 25.68 6.21
CA VAL A 150 -6.63 25.30 4.87
C VAL A 150 -7.62 26.34 4.36
N TYR A 151 -7.34 26.92 3.19
CA TYR A 151 -8.27 27.83 2.51
C TYR A 151 -9.48 27.08 1.98
N GLN A 152 -10.64 27.72 2.05
CA GLN A 152 -11.88 27.20 1.51
C GLN A 152 -12.14 27.84 0.15
N HIS A 153 -12.03 27.04 -0.91
CA HIS A 153 -12.47 27.39 -2.25
C HIS A 153 -13.92 26.95 -2.45
N ILE A 154 -14.69 27.79 -3.12
CA ILE A 154 -16.05 27.49 -3.56
C ILE A 154 -16.12 27.62 -5.08
N THR A 155 -17.03 26.86 -5.68
CA THR A 155 -17.32 26.96 -7.10
C THR A 155 -18.66 27.67 -7.33
N THR A 156 -18.91 28.01 -8.58
CA THR A 156 -20.27 28.20 -9.09
C THR A 156 -20.32 27.57 -10.46
N THR A 157 -21.12 26.53 -10.62
CA THR A 157 -21.31 25.87 -11.92
C THR A 157 -22.55 26.38 -12.64
N THR A 158 -22.37 26.80 -13.89
CA THR A 158 -23.44 27.14 -14.83
C THR A 158 -23.47 26.17 -16.01
N TRP A 159 -24.56 26.20 -16.77
CA TRP A 159 -24.70 25.45 -18.02
C TRP A 159 -24.46 26.39 -19.20
N GLU A 160 -23.41 26.15 -19.97
CA GLU A 160 -23.05 26.97 -21.13
C GLU A 160 -22.68 26.05 -22.31
N ASN A 161 -23.22 26.33 -23.50
CA ASN A 161 -22.92 25.59 -24.74
C ASN A 161 -23.10 24.05 -24.65
N GLY A 162 -24.04 23.58 -23.84
CA GLY A 162 -24.31 22.14 -23.70
C GLY A 162 -23.34 21.39 -22.78
N ALA A 163 -22.52 22.11 -22.01
CA ALA A 163 -21.62 21.55 -21.01
C ALA A 163 -21.69 22.33 -19.69
N THR A 164 -21.24 21.71 -18.61
CA THR A 164 -21.00 22.39 -17.33
C THR A 164 -19.78 23.28 -17.43
N LYS A 165 -19.91 24.53 -16.96
CA LYS A 165 -18.79 25.46 -16.79
C LYS A 165 -18.72 25.88 -15.33
N SER A 166 -17.60 25.63 -14.69
CA SER A 166 -17.37 26.00 -13.30
C SER A 166 -16.49 27.24 -13.25
N SER A 167 -16.75 28.13 -12.29
CA SER A 167 -15.79 29.14 -11.85
C SER A 167 -15.37 28.86 -10.41
N VAL A 168 -14.22 29.36 -9.97
CA VAL A 168 -13.71 29.18 -8.61
C VAL A 168 -13.42 30.52 -7.94
N ALA A 169 -13.75 30.62 -6.66
CA ALA A 169 -13.46 31.77 -5.82
C ALA A 169 -13.09 31.33 -4.39
N LEU A 170 -12.53 32.24 -3.61
CA LEU A 170 -12.40 32.04 -2.16
C LEU A 170 -13.76 32.18 -1.49
N SER A 171 -14.04 31.28 -0.55
CA SER A 171 -15.22 31.33 0.32
C SER A 171 -15.26 32.64 1.12
N PRO A 172 -16.45 33.19 1.45
CA PRO A 172 -16.57 34.28 2.42
C PRO A 172 -16.00 33.95 3.81
N ALA A 173 -16.00 32.67 4.18
CA ALA A 173 -15.37 32.21 5.43
C ALA A 173 -13.83 32.14 5.32
N VAL A 174 -13.30 32.17 4.09
CA VAL A 174 -11.87 32.13 3.69
C VAL A 174 -11.13 30.86 4.06
N LEU A 175 -11.30 30.36 5.29
CA LEU A 175 -10.61 29.20 5.84
C LEU A 175 -11.61 28.20 6.42
N TYR A 176 -11.25 26.92 6.40
CA TYR A 176 -12.01 25.90 7.13
C TYR A 176 -11.87 26.08 8.65
N ALA A 177 -12.99 25.93 9.37
CA ALA A 177 -12.98 25.93 10.83
C ALA A 177 -12.18 24.74 11.39
N PRO A 178 -11.54 24.86 12.57
CA PRO A 178 -10.78 23.76 13.17
C PRO A 178 -11.66 22.55 13.43
N GLY A 179 -11.12 21.34 13.27
CA GLY A 179 -11.83 20.09 13.52
C GLY A 179 -12.85 19.70 12.44
N THR A 180 -12.86 20.37 11.28
CA THR A 180 -13.85 20.10 10.22
C THR A 180 -13.35 19.18 9.11
N LEU A 181 -12.03 19.13 8.91
CA LEU A 181 -11.35 18.29 7.95
C LEU A 181 -10.53 17.21 8.66
N TYR A 182 -10.46 16.03 8.04
CA TYR A 182 -9.48 15.03 8.41
C TYR A 182 -8.11 15.47 7.89
N LYS A 183 -7.08 15.35 8.73
CA LYS A 183 -5.70 15.67 8.39
C LYS A 183 -4.85 14.40 8.53
N ASN A 184 -4.35 13.91 7.42
CA ASN A 184 -3.40 12.78 7.40
C ASN A 184 -1.99 13.32 7.17
N THR A 185 -1.04 12.86 7.96
CA THR A 185 0.38 13.19 7.79
C THR A 185 1.14 11.93 7.44
N VAL A 186 1.95 11.97 6.38
CA VAL A 186 2.92 10.92 6.06
C VAL A 186 4.30 11.56 6.10
N THR A 187 5.14 11.15 7.05
CA THR A 187 6.55 11.55 7.09
C THR A 187 7.37 10.43 6.47
N ASP A 188 8.11 10.75 5.41
CA ASP A 188 8.98 9.78 4.74
C ASP A 188 10.19 9.39 5.62
N GLU A 189 10.98 8.44 5.13
CA GLU A 189 12.15 7.89 5.82
C GLU A 189 13.27 8.91 6.03
N ASP A 190 13.27 10.03 5.28
CA ASP A 190 14.21 11.14 5.42
C ASP A 190 13.67 12.27 6.31
N GLY A 191 12.45 12.12 6.84
CA GLY A 191 11.83 13.06 7.77
C GLY A 191 11.01 14.16 7.10
N ASN A 192 10.72 14.07 5.80
CA ASN A 192 9.92 15.07 5.10
C ASN A 192 8.42 14.75 5.22
N PRO A 193 7.61 15.65 5.81
CA PRO A 193 6.18 15.43 5.94
C PRO A 193 5.42 15.81 4.64
N THR A 194 4.42 15.00 4.31
CA THR A 194 3.34 15.34 3.38
C THR A 194 2.02 15.33 4.15
N LEU A 195 1.27 16.41 4.04
CA LEU A 195 -0.02 16.59 4.68
C LEU A 195 -1.14 16.45 3.63
N GLU A 196 -2.17 15.70 3.95
CA GLU A 196 -3.37 15.55 3.14
C GLU A 196 -4.60 15.93 3.97
N PHE A 197 -5.42 16.85 3.46
CA PHE A 197 -6.64 17.28 4.10
C PHE A 197 -7.85 16.78 3.33
N LYS A 198 -8.79 16.11 4.03
CA LYS A 198 -10.00 15.54 3.45
C LYS A 198 -11.26 16.08 4.11
N ASN A 199 -12.29 16.31 3.33
CA ASN A 199 -13.62 16.61 3.87
C ASN A 199 -14.33 15.33 4.35
N ARG A 200 -15.54 15.49 4.92
CA ARG A 200 -16.35 14.38 5.43
C ARG A 200 -16.88 13.42 4.34
N LYS A 201 -16.83 13.83 3.06
CA LYS A 201 -17.16 12.98 1.90
C LYS A 201 -15.95 12.15 1.42
N GLY A 202 -14.78 12.34 2.01
CA GLY A 202 -13.54 11.65 1.62
C GLY A 202 -12.79 12.31 0.45
N GLN A 203 -13.25 13.46 -0.03
CA GLN A 203 -12.56 14.22 -1.08
C GLN A 203 -11.33 14.93 -0.49
N THR A 204 -10.17 14.78 -1.15
CA THR A 204 -8.94 15.50 -0.80
C THR A 204 -9.08 16.95 -1.22
N LEU A 205 -8.93 17.90 -0.31
CA LEU A 205 -9.05 19.34 -0.58
C LEU A 205 -7.70 20.04 -0.73
N LEU A 206 -6.69 19.57 0.01
CA LEU A 206 -5.35 20.11 0.01
C LEU A 206 -4.34 18.98 0.19
N VAL A 207 -3.32 18.96 -0.67
CA VAL A 207 -2.06 18.26 -0.41
C VAL A 207 -0.99 19.31 -0.18
N ARG A 208 -0.37 19.31 1.00
CA ARG A 208 0.72 20.21 1.37
C ARG A 208 2.01 19.43 1.52
N ARG A 209 3.03 19.86 0.78
CA ARG A 209 4.41 19.39 0.90
C ARG A 209 5.29 20.51 1.43
N PHE A 210 6.48 20.15 1.92
CA PHE A 210 7.46 21.12 2.38
C PHE A 210 8.68 21.08 1.47
N VAL A 211 9.13 22.26 1.04
CA VAL A 211 10.37 22.46 0.30
C VAL A 211 11.38 23.09 1.26
N GLY A 212 12.41 22.35 1.63
CA GLY A 212 13.31 22.75 2.70
C GLY A 212 12.62 22.76 4.08
N THR A 213 13.01 23.68 4.96
CA THR A 213 12.58 23.66 6.37
C THR A 213 11.25 24.35 6.66
N SER A 214 10.72 25.17 5.75
CA SER A 214 9.53 25.98 6.05
C SER A 214 8.65 26.35 4.86
N MET A 215 9.11 26.19 3.61
CA MET A 215 8.31 26.59 2.46
C MET A 215 7.22 25.56 2.18
N GLN A 216 5.97 25.98 2.24
CA GLN A 216 4.82 25.12 1.95
C GLN A 216 4.51 25.16 0.45
N ALA A 217 4.43 23.98 -0.15
CA ALA A 217 3.98 23.78 -1.52
C ALA A 217 2.58 23.14 -1.47
N ASP A 218 1.56 23.97 -1.65
CA ASP A 218 0.15 23.61 -1.51
C ASP A 218 -0.49 23.33 -2.86
N THR A 219 -1.13 22.18 -3.00
CA THR A 219 -1.99 21.86 -4.15
C THR A 219 -3.42 21.73 -3.67
N TYR A 220 -4.30 22.63 -4.11
CA TYR A 220 -5.72 22.57 -3.79
C TYR A 220 -6.50 21.80 -4.86
N TYR A 221 -7.47 21.04 -4.39
CA TYR A 221 -8.40 20.28 -5.21
C TYR A 221 -9.79 20.81 -4.90
N VAL A 222 -10.42 21.42 -5.91
CA VAL A 222 -11.69 22.11 -5.75
C VAL A 222 -12.76 21.33 -6.48
N TYR A 223 -13.84 21.01 -5.76
CA TYR A 223 -14.96 20.24 -6.27
C TYR A 223 -16.16 21.14 -6.51
N ASN A 224 -16.93 20.85 -7.55
CA ASN A 224 -18.18 21.55 -7.82
C ASN A 224 -19.34 21.05 -6.95
N GLU A 225 -20.52 21.67 -7.10
CA GLU A 225 -21.73 21.32 -6.34
C GLU A 225 -22.25 19.91 -6.66
N TYR A 226 -21.73 19.28 -7.71
CA TYR A 226 -22.04 17.91 -8.14
C TYR A 226 -20.98 16.89 -7.69
N ASP A 227 -20.09 17.27 -6.77
CA ASP A 227 -19.00 16.42 -6.23
C ASP A 227 -17.93 16.00 -7.27
N GLN A 228 -17.86 16.69 -8.41
CA GLN A 228 -16.85 16.47 -9.44
C GLN A 228 -15.63 17.35 -9.17
N LEU A 229 -14.42 16.83 -9.42
CA LEU A 229 -13.21 17.63 -9.36
C LEU A 229 -13.25 18.66 -10.50
N ALA A 230 -13.40 19.93 -10.15
CA ALA A 230 -13.53 21.03 -11.10
C ALA A 230 -12.22 21.80 -11.31
N PHE A 231 -11.36 21.87 -10.28
CA PHE A 231 -10.06 22.51 -10.42
C PHE A 231 -8.96 21.80 -9.62
N VAL A 232 -7.74 21.84 -10.16
CA VAL A 232 -6.51 21.59 -9.39
C VAL A 232 -5.64 22.84 -9.46
N ILE A 233 -5.45 23.49 -8.31
CA ILE A 233 -4.67 24.73 -8.18
C ILE A 233 -3.27 24.36 -7.66
N PRO A 234 -2.21 24.45 -8.48
CA PRO A 234 -0.86 24.08 -8.07
C PRO A 234 -0.20 25.14 -7.15
N PRO A 235 0.92 24.80 -6.49
CA PRO A 235 1.58 25.69 -5.53
C PRO A 235 1.92 27.09 -6.05
N THR A 236 2.26 27.20 -7.33
CA THR A 236 2.59 28.48 -7.99
C THR A 236 1.38 29.39 -8.17
N ALA A 237 0.17 28.82 -8.28
CA ALA A 237 -1.08 29.55 -8.47
C ALA A 237 -1.74 29.94 -7.14
N VAL A 238 -1.58 29.13 -6.09
CA VAL A 238 -2.17 29.38 -4.75
C VAL A 238 -1.76 30.74 -4.17
N GLN A 239 -0.56 31.22 -4.48
CA GLN A 239 -0.03 32.48 -3.95
C GLN A 239 -0.45 33.71 -4.78
N GLN A 240 -1.28 33.52 -5.81
CA GLN A 240 -1.69 34.58 -6.74
C GLN A 240 -3.21 34.80 -6.69
N PRO A 241 -3.70 36.00 -7.05
CA PRO A 241 -5.13 36.24 -7.19
C PRO A 241 -5.74 35.31 -8.25
N ILE A 242 -6.88 34.68 -7.91
CA ILE A 242 -7.62 33.84 -8.84
C ILE A 242 -8.19 34.73 -9.96
N THR A 243 -7.71 34.51 -11.18
CA THR A 243 -8.14 35.17 -12.42
C THR A 243 -8.28 34.13 -13.52
N ASP A 244 -9.11 34.40 -14.54
CA ASP A 244 -9.30 33.46 -15.65
C ASP A 244 -7.98 33.11 -16.34
N VAL A 245 -7.10 34.10 -16.55
CA VAL A 245 -5.75 33.89 -17.14
C VAL A 245 -4.91 32.93 -16.29
N LEU A 246 -4.89 33.11 -14.96
CA LEU A 246 -4.16 32.22 -14.05
C LEU A 246 -4.71 30.79 -14.11
N LEU A 247 -6.04 30.65 -14.15
CA LEU A 247 -6.70 29.37 -14.20
C LEU A 247 -6.42 28.64 -15.52
N ASP A 248 -6.40 29.35 -16.64
CA ASP A 248 -6.12 28.81 -17.97
C ASP A 248 -4.63 28.44 -18.15
N ASP A 249 -3.72 29.24 -17.59
CA ASP A 249 -2.28 29.04 -17.77
C ASP A 249 -1.71 27.97 -16.83
N LEU A 250 -2.19 27.90 -15.59
CA LEU A 250 -1.56 27.12 -14.52
C LEU A 250 -2.45 26.07 -13.87
N CYS A 251 -3.78 26.15 -13.96
CA CYS A 251 -4.67 25.23 -13.27
C CYS A 251 -5.23 24.15 -14.21
N TYR A 252 -5.53 22.99 -13.66
CA TYR A 252 -6.39 22.03 -14.35
C TYR A 252 -7.85 22.45 -14.17
N GLN A 253 -8.65 22.30 -15.23
CA GLN A 253 -10.09 22.58 -15.30
C GLN A 253 -10.83 21.41 -15.94
#